data_AF-A0A1I7YYU8-F1
#
_entry.id   AF-A0A1I7YYU8-F1
#
_cell.length_a   1.000
_cell.length_b   1.000
_cell.length_c   1.000
_cell.angle_alpha   90.00
_cell.angle_beta   90.00
_cell.angle_gamma   90.00
#
_symmetry.space_group_name_H-M   'P 1'
#
loop_
_entity.id
_entity.type
_entity.pdbx_description
1 polymer ?
#
loop_
_entity_poly.entity_id
_entity_poly.type
_entity_poly.pdbx_seq_one_letter_code
_entity_poly.pdbx_strand_id
1 'polypeptide(L)'
;MYKCYLRLSWGQEYYEPEEWLRNNTAYGRIRDVCLKRSRFTEEGRDRTLEEALQCALRVVPYLSDLSIMTACRFNTFRGGERFDFLWKRPCPILRCSGVDNIILGWHLENNDKLKTMLTPLVSYDYARDLIPHLAKKRVPWRMIFGLSTYSLERLRTWQGDAQWDELYPSLASWEPQPRRGNILYEDEYMVKQFLWTSRSFALLRVTWT
;
A
#
# COMPACT_ATOMS: atom_id res chain seq x y z
N MET A 1 -4.21 -22.10 1.20
CA MET A 1 -3.71 -22.03 2.58
C MET A 1 -3.40 -20.59 2.94
N TYR A 2 -3.92 -20.13 4.08
CA TYR A 2 -3.72 -18.77 4.58
C TYR A 2 -2.95 -18.83 5.90
N LYS A 3 -2.11 -17.82 6.16
CA LYS A 3 -1.43 -17.62 7.45
C LYS A 3 -1.75 -16.23 7.99
N CYS A 4 -1.91 -16.12 9.30
CA CYS A 4 -2.16 -14.86 10.01
C CYS A 4 -0.96 -14.60 10.91
N TYR A 5 -0.37 -13.42 10.80
CA TYR A 5 0.81 -13.04 11.59
C TYR A 5 0.60 -11.70 12.26
N LEU A 6 1.14 -11.56 13.47
CA LEU A 6 1.11 -10.32 14.23
C LEU A 6 2.47 -9.67 14.25
N ARG A 7 2.52 -8.35 14.04
CA ARG A 7 3.75 -7.57 14.23
C ARG A 7 3.66 -6.76 15.52
N LEU A 8 4.69 -6.87 16.36
CA LEU A 8 4.81 -6.12 17.62
C LEU A 8 5.53 -4.78 17.43
N SER A 9 5.45 -3.95 18.46
CA SER A 9 6.06 -2.60 18.50
C SER A 9 7.60 -2.61 18.50
N TRP A 10 8.26 -3.72 18.85
CA TRP A 10 9.69 -3.77 19.16
C TRP A 10 10.52 -4.66 18.23
N GLY A 11 9.97 -5.17 17.12
CA GLY A 11 10.73 -6.09 16.25
C GLY A 11 10.17 -6.37 14.87
N GLN A 12 10.96 -7.10 14.08
CA GLN A 12 10.54 -7.77 12.84
C GLN A 12 9.89 -9.14 13.11
N GLU A 13 9.77 -9.54 14.37
CA GLU A 13 9.21 -10.82 14.75
C GLU A 13 7.72 -10.88 14.43
N TYR A 14 7.34 -11.99 13.81
CA TYR A 14 5.97 -12.31 13.44
C TYR A 14 5.51 -13.46 14.34
N TYR A 15 4.41 -13.26 15.04
CA TYR A 15 3.83 -14.28 15.91
C TYR A 15 2.54 -14.82 15.31
N GLU A 16 2.29 -16.11 15.53
CA GLU A 16 0.97 -16.69 15.30
C GLU A 16 -0.02 -16.14 16.36
N PRO A 17 -1.27 -15.82 15.99
CA PRO A 17 -2.24 -15.25 16.91
C PRO A 17 -2.43 -16.03 18.21
N GLU A 18 -2.38 -17.36 18.14
CA GLU A 18 -2.56 -18.24 19.29
C GLU A 18 -1.35 -18.20 20.24
N GLU A 19 -0.15 -18.06 19.69
CA GLU A 19 1.08 -17.90 20.48
C GLU A 19 1.05 -16.58 21.25
N TRP A 20 0.66 -15.50 20.56
CA TRP A 20 0.53 -14.19 21.18
C TRP A 20 -0.58 -14.17 22.24
N LEU A 21 -1.75 -14.75 21.95
CA LEU A 21 -2.87 -14.82 22.88
C LEU A 21 -2.52 -15.59 24.17
N ARG A 22 -1.66 -16.61 24.08
CA ARG A 22 -1.16 -17.36 25.26
C ARG A 22 -0.17 -16.55 26.10
N ASN A 23 0.61 -15.66 25.46
CA ASN A 23 1.73 -14.95 26.07
C ASN A 23 1.52 -13.42 26.14
N ASN A 24 0.27 -12.95 26.10
CA ASN A 24 -0.12 -11.54 25.98
C ASN A 24 0.50 -10.62 27.06
N THR A 25 0.95 -11.15 28.19
CA THR A 25 1.66 -10.39 29.24
C THR A 25 3.13 -10.09 28.90
N ALA A 26 3.78 -10.93 28.10
CA ALA A 26 5.16 -10.74 27.66
C ALA A 26 5.26 -9.91 26.37
N TYR A 27 4.22 -9.95 25.53
CA TYR A 27 4.20 -9.28 24.24
C TYR A 27 3.46 -7.94 24.33
N GLY A 28 4.09 -6.87 23.83
CA GLY A 28 3.48 -5.54 23.76
C GLY A 28 2.27 -5.47 22.83
N ARG A 29 1.66 -4.28 22.72
CA ARG A 29 0.49 -4.07 21.85
C ARG A 29 0.80 -4.35 20.37
N ILE A 30 -0.16 -4.94 19.67
CA ILE A 30 -0.06 -5.31 18.26
C ILE A 30 -0.13 -4.05 17.37
N ARG A 31 0.75 -3.97 16.37
CA ARG A 31 0.87 -2.85 15.41
C ARG A 31 0.53 -3.24 13.97
N ASP A 32 0.37 -4.53 13.68
CA ASP A 32 -0.04 -4.97 12.34
C ASP A 32 -0.63 -6.37 12.41
N VAL A 33 -1.63 -6.65 11.57
CA VAL A 33 -2.16 -8.01 11.32
C VAL A 33 -1.97 -8.32 9.86
N CYS A 34 -1.11 -9.29 9.59
CA CYS A 34 -0.75 -9.68 8.24
C CYS A 34 -1.41 -11.01 7.89
N LEU A 35 -2.39 -10.96 6.98
CA LEU A 35 -3.02 -12.14 6.40
C LEU A 35 -2.42 -12.40 5.01
N LYS A 36 -1.77 -13.55 4.83
CA LYS A 36 -1.11 -13.91 3.56
C LYS A 36 -1.55 -15.29 3.09
N ARG A 37 -1.76 -15.43 1.78
CA ARG A 37 -1.81 -16.75 1.15
C ARG A 37 -0.39 -17.32 1.12
N SER A 38 -0.11 -18.35 1.91
CA SER A 38 1.20 -19.00 1.86
C SER A 38 1.27 -19.86 0.60
N ARG A 39 2.35 -19.69 -0.18
CA ARG A 39 2.76 -20.66 -1.22
C ARG A 39 3.79 -21.67 -0.68
N PHE A 40 4.30 -21.45 0.52
CA PHE A 40 5.32 -22.28 1.16
C PHE A 40 4.68 -23.12 2.27
N THR A 41 4.86 -24.43 2.16
CA THR A 41 4.45 -25.50 3.09
C THR A 41 5.46 -25.68 4.24
N GLU A 42 6.25 -24.66 4.56
CA GLU A 42 7.11 -24.76 5.73
C GLU A 42 6.26 -24.61 7.00
N GLU A 43 6.38 -25.67 7.80
CA GLU A 43 5.81 -25.97 9.11
C GLU A 43 4.77 -24.98 9.62
N GLY A 44 3.51 -25.38 9.54
CA GLY A 44 2.39 -24.66 10.10
C GLY A 44 1.09 -25.40 9.77
N ARG A 45 0.08 -25.24 10.62
CA ARG A 45 -1.24 -25.83 10.35
C ARG A 45 -1.85 -25.14 9.14
N ASP A 46 -2.26 -25.92 8.16
CA ASP A 46 -2.97 -25.43 6.99
C ASP A 46 -4.30 -24.79 7.41
N ARG A 47 -4.39 -23.46 7.39
CA ARG A 47 -5.65 -22.76 7.65
C ARG A 47 -6.42 -22.49 6.36
N THR A 48 -7.72 -22.69 6.44
CA THR A 48 -8.71 -22.12 5.53
C THR A 48 -8.72 -20.59 5.65
N LEU A 49 -9.36 -19.91 4.69
CA LEU A 49 -9.50 -18.45 4.76
C LEU A 49 -10.33 -18.03 5.99
N GLU A 50 -11.42 -18.75 6.23
CA GLU A 50 -12.33 -18.54 7.35
C GLU A 50 -11.62 -18.68 8.70
N GLU A 51 -10.77 -19.69 8.89
CA GLU A 51 -9.98 -19.84 10.11
C GLU A 51 -9.00 -18.69 10.31
N ALA A 52 -8.29 -18.28 9.24
CA ALA A 52 -7.36 -17.15 9.32
C ALA A 52 -8.08 -15.83 9.66
N LEU A 53 -9.29 -15.63 9.10
CA LEU A 53 -10.16 -14.49 9.40
C LEU A 53 -10.63 -14.50 10.87
N GLN A 54 -11.08 -15.64 11.37
CA GLN A 54 -11.50 -15.76 12.77
C GLN A 54 -10.34 -15.51 13.73
N CYS A 55 -9.13 -16.00 13.42
CA CYS A 55 -7.95 -15.67 14.22
C CYS A 55 -7.64 -14.17 14.20
N ALA A 56 -7.73 -13.52 13.03
CA ALA A 56 -7.55 -12.08 12.91
C ALA A 56 -8.60 -11.29 13.72
N LEU A 57 -9.88 -11.69 13.68
CA LEU A 57 -10.94 -11.06 14.46
C LEU A 57 -10.68 -11.10 15.97
N ARG A 58 -10.14 -12.22 16.47
CA ARG A 58 -9.83 -12.40 17.90
C ARG A 58 -8.75 -11.45 18.42
N VAL A 59 -7.83 -11.01 17.56
CA VAL A 59 -6.71 -10.13 17.96
C VAL A 59 -7.00 -8.64 17.75
N VAL A 60 -8.05 -8.30 16.99
CA VAL A 60 -8.44 -6.92 16.67
C VAL A 60 -8.68 -6.01 17.88
N PRO A 61 -9.29 -6.48 18.99
CA PRO A 61 -9.43 -5.65 20.19
C PRO A 61 -8.10 -5.21 20.80
N TYR A 62 -7.00 -5.92 20.52
CA TYR A 62 -5.67 -5.66 21.04
C TYR A 62 -4.77 -4.87 20.08
N LEU A 63 -5.29 -4.52 18.89
CA LEU A 63 -4.60 -3.65 17.96
C LEU A 63 -4.54 -2.24 18.53
N SER A 64 -3.33 -1.69 18.60
CA SER A 64 -3.16 -0.27 18.86
C SER A 64 -3.69 0.57 17.71
N ASP A 65 -3.89 1.86 17.96
CA ASP A 65 -3.97 2.83 16.88
C ASP A 65 -2.71 2.69 16.01
N LEU A 66 -2.95 2.41 14.72
CA LEU A 66 -1.90 2.17 13.76
C LEU A 66 -1.42 3.51 13.20
N SER A 67 -0.14 3.81 13.37
CA SER A 67 0.48 4.95 12.68
C SER A 67 0.65 4.68 11.19
N ILE A 68 0.86 3.41 10.83
CA ILE A 68 0.95 2.92 9.46
C ILE A 68 0.20 1.59 9.39
N MET A 69 -0.68 1.44 8.40
CA MET A 69 -1.34 0.18 8.09
C MET A 69 -0.78 -0.36 6.76
N THR A 70 -0.38 -1.64 6.71
CA THR A 70 0.15 -2.24 5.48
C THR A 70 -0.81 -3.29 4.91
N ALA A 71 -1.44 -3.00 3.77
CA ALA A 71 -2.23 -3.95 2.99
C ALA A 71 -1.36 -4.61 1.92
N CYS A 72 -1.27 -5.95 1.91
CA CYS A 72 -0.47 -6.71 0.94
C CYS A 72 -1.31 -7.81 0.28
N ARG A 73 -1.35 -7.84 -1.06
CA ARG A 73 -1.84 -8.94 -1.92
C ARG A 73 -2.96 -9.79 -1.31
N PHE A 74 -4.11 -9.16 -1.09
CA PHE A 74 -5.36 -9.88 -0.95
C PHE A 74 -5.88 -10.14 -2.37
N ASN A 75 -5.67 -11.35 -2.90
CA ASN A 75 -6.37 -11.78 -4.11
C ASN A 75 -7.84 -12.06 -3.74
N THR A 76 -8.58 -11.02 -3.37
CA THR A 76 -10.00 -11.07 -3.07
C THR A 76 -10.75 -10.76 -4.35
N PHE A 77 -10.67 -11.64 -5.34
CA PHE A 77 -11.53 -11.56 -6.53
C PHE A 77 -13.04 -11.49 -6.17
N ARG A 78 -13.44 -11.74 -4.91
CA ARG A 78 -14.83 -11.67 -4.40
C ARG A 78 -14.99 -11.32 -2.90
N GLY A 79 -14.04 -10.62 -2.25
CA GLY A 79 -13.99 -10.67 -0.78
C GLY A 79 -13.56 -9.44 0.01
N GLY A 80 -13.60 -8.23 -0.58
CA GLY A 80 -13.22 -6.99 0.12
C GLY A 80 -13.92 -6.82 1.46
N GLU A 81 -15.24 -7.07 1.50
CA GLU A 81 -16.12 -6.96 2.68
C GLU A 81 -15.70 -7.86 3.85
N ARG A 82 -15.03 -8.99 3.57
CA ARG A 82 -14.68 -9.97 4.62
C ARG A 82 -13.56 -9.49 5.55
N PHE A 83 -12.89 -8.39 5.20
CA PHE A 83 -11.77 -7.84 5.96
C PHE A 83 -12.08 -6.45 6.54
N ASP A 84 -13.32 -5.97 6.44
CA ASP A 84 -13.76 -4.65 6.90
C ASP A 84 -13.33 -4.30 8.33
N PHE A 85 -13.21 -5.30 9.20
CA PHE A 85 -12.81 -5.10 10.58
C PHE A 85 -11.36 -4.60 10.73
N LEU A 86 -10.45 -4.98 9.82
CA LEU A 86 -9.08 -4.45 9.79
C LEU A 86 -9.10 -2.98 9.34
N TRP A 87 -10.01 -2.67 8.42
CA TRP A 87 -10.07 -1.38 7.75
C TRP A 87 -10.81 -0.32 8.58
N LYS A 88 -11.81 -0.70 9.41
CA LYS A 88 -12.60 0.16 10.33
C LYS A 88 -11.80 0.98 11.36
N ARG A 89 -10.47 0.84 11.40
CA ARG A 89 -9.61 1.59 12.32
C ARG A 89 -9.00 2.80 11.59
N PRO A 90 -9.16 4.02 12.13
CA PRO A 90 -8.58 5.18 11.50
C PRO A 90 -7.05 5.13 11.63
N CYS A 91 -6.36 5.27 10.49
CA CYS A 91 -4.90 5.27 10.42
C CYS A 91 -4.40 6.46 9.58
N PRO A 92 -3.31 7.13 9.95
CA PRO A 92 -2.85 8.29 9.21
C PRO A 92 -2.06 7.93 7.94
N ILE A 93 -1.46 6.75 7.88
CA ILE A 93 -0.68 6.31 6.72
C ILE A 93 -1.16 4.92 6.28
N LEU A 94 -1.62 4.82 5.05
CA LEU A 94 -1.94 3.55 4.41
C LEU A 94 -0.82 3.16 3.44
N ARG A 95 -0.27 1.95 3.57
CA ARG A 95 0.70 1.36 2.63
C ARG A 95 0.06 0.17 1.94
N CYS A 96 -0.04 0.20 0.62
CA CYS A 96 -0.61 -0.90 -0.15
C CYS A 96 0.46 -1.50 -1.08
N SER A 97 0.50 -2.82 -1.22
CA SER A 97 1.29 -3.53 -2.24
C SER A 97 0.48 -4.61 -2.96
N GLY A 98 0.34 -4.47 -4.30
CA GLY A 98 -0.43 -5.40 -5.13
C GLY A 98 -1.89 -5.55 -4.68
N VAL A 99 -2.56 -4.43 -4.36
CA VAL A 99 -3.88 -4.37 -3.73
C VAL A 99 -4.93 -3.91 -4.74
N ASP A 100 -6.17 -4.35 -4.52
CA ASP A 100 -7.40 -3.97 -5.23
C ASP A 100 -7.82 -2.52 -4.91
N ASN A 101 -8.35 -1.81 -5.91
CA ASN A 101 -8.84 -0.43 -5.80
C ASN A 101 -9.95 -0.28 -4.74
N ILE A 102 -10.70 -1.36 -4.49
CA ILE A 102 -11.75 -1.41 -3.47
C ILE A 102 -11.20 -1.02 -2.08
N ILE A 103 -10.01 -1.51 -1.71
CA ILE A 103 -9.40 -1.23 -0.40
C ILE A 103 -8.98 0.24 -0.31
N LEU A 104 -8.46 0.80 -1.40
CA LEU A 104 -8.11 2.21 -1.46
C LEU A 104 -9.35 3.10 -1.35
N GLY A 105 -10.41 2.77 -2.10
CA GLY A 105 -11.69 3.47 -2.05
C GLY A 105 -12.31 3.45 -0.65
N TRP A 106 -12.37 2.28 -0.02
CA TRP A 106 -12.92 2.13 1.33
C TRP A 106 -12.19 3.02 2.35
N HIS A 107 -10.85 3.03 2.34
CA HIS A 107 -10.08 3.86 3.27
C HIS A 107 -10.25 5.35 2.98
N LEU A 108 -10.34 5.73 1.71
CA LEU A 108 -10.64 7.11 1.36
C LEU A 108 -12.01 7.52 1.86
N GLU A 109 -13.02 6.66 1.79
CA GLU A 109 -14.36 6.98 2.27
C GLU A 109 -14.45 7.02 3.80
N ASN A 110 -13.88 6.03 4.48
CA ASN A 110 -14.20 5.70 5.89
C ASN A 110 -13.11 6.05 6.91
N ASN A 111 -11.96 6.60 6.49
CA ASN A 111 -10.87 6.95 7.41
C ASN A 111 -10.55 8.45 7.38
N ASP A 112 -11.18 9.20 8.28
CA ASP A 112 -10.99 10.65 8.38
C ASP A 112 -9.63 11.07 8.94
N LYS A 113 -8.87 10.15 9.53
CA LYS A 113 -7.50 10.42 9.99
C LYS A 113 -6.46 10.19 8.89
N LEU A 114 -6.85 9.71 7.70
CA LEU A 114 -5.92 9.39 6.63
C LEU A 114 -5.21 10.66 6.14
N LYS A 115 -3.87 10.68 6.28
CA LYS A 115 -3.01 11.79 5.86
C LYS A 115 -2.17 11.47 4.64
N THR A 116 -1.89 10.20 4.35
CA THR A 116 -1.05 9.82 3.21
C THR A 116 -1.31 8.38 2.78
N MET A 117 -1.31 8.14 1.47
CA MET A 117 -1.27 6.78 0.91
C MET A 117 0.08 6.49 0.23
N LEU A 118 0.61 5.29 0.45
CA LEU A 118 1.84 4.77 -0.12
C LEU A 118 1.51 3.53 -0.97
N THR A 119 1.68 3.57 -2.29
CA THR A 119 1.32 2.45 -3.18
C THR A 119 2.44 2.15 -4.18
N PRO A 120 2.43 1.00 -4.89
CA PRO A 120 3.19 0.88 -6.13
C PRO A 120 2.61 1.80 -7.21
N LEU A 121 3.37 2.03 -8.29
CA LEU A 121 2.83 2.64 -9.50
C LEU A 121 1.83 1.69 -10.17
N VAL A 122 0.55 2.06 -10.11
CA VAL A 122 -0.55 1.40 -10.82
C VAL A 122 -0.78 2.09 -12.17
N SER A 123 -1.53 1.49 -13.10
CA SER A 123 -1.93 2.22 -14.30
C SER A 123 -2.93 3.33 -13.94
N TYR A 124 -3.00 4.36 -14.78
CA TYR A 124 -3.95 5.45 -14.60
C TYR A 124 -5.40 4.95 -14.52
N ASP A 125 -5.80 4.02 -15.40
CA ASP A 125 -7.15 3.46 -15.41
C ASP A 125 -7.57 2.82 -14.09
N TYR A 126 -6.65 2.16 -13.38
CA TYR A 126 -6.96 1.61 -12.06
C TYR A 126 -7.16 2.71 -11.02
N ALA A 127 -6.40 3.80 -11.07
CA ALA A 127 -6.51 4.85 -10.08
C ALA A 127 -7.55 5.93 -10.42
N ARG A 128 -8.01 6.00 -11.67
CA ARG A 128 -8.87 7.07 -12.19
C ARG A 128 -10.11 7.30 -11.33
N ASP A 129 -10.75 6.24 -10.87
CA ASP A 129 -11.98 6.33 -10.07
C ASP A 129 -11.70 6.79 -8.62
N LEU A 130 -10.46 6.70 -8.16
CA LEU A 130 -10.01 7.13 -6.84
C LEU A 130 -9.56 8.60 -6.83
N ILE A 131 -9.16 9.16 -7.98
CA ILE A 131 -8.68 10.55 -8.12
C ILE A 131 -9.68 11.56 -7.53
N PRO A 132 -10.99 11.53 -7.85
CA PRO A 132 -11.94 12.49 -7.28
C PRO A 132 -12.05 12.41 -5.75
N HIS A 133 -11.98 11.19 -5.19
CA HIS A 133 -12.05 10.96 -3.74
C HIS A 133 -10.83 11.53 -3.02
N LEU A 134 -9.65 11.38 -3.63
CA LEU A 134 -8.40 11.93 -3.13
C LEU A 134 -8.35 13.45 -3.19
N ALA A 135 -8.81 14.02 -4.30
CA ALA A 135 -8.94 15.47 -4.47
C ALA A 135 -9.90 16.05 -3.42
N LYS A 136 -11.08 15.45 -3.26
CA LYS A 136 -12.09 15.89 -2.27
C LYS A 136 -11.54 15.89 -0.84
N LYS A 137 -10.79 14.86 -0.45
CA LYS A 137 -10.20 14.77 0.90
C LYS A 137 -8.82 15.44 1.01
N ARG A 138 -8.28 15.99 -0.09
CA ARG A 138 -6.92 16.55 -0.18
C ARG A 138 -5.85 15.62 0.41
N VAL A 139 -5.98 14.31 0.19
CA VAL A 139 -5.05 13.30 0.72
C VAL A 139 -3.87 13.13 -0.24
N PRO A 140 -2.62 13.46 0.15
CA PRO A 140 -1.44 13.19 -0.66
C PRO A 140 -1.27 11.71 -0.97
N TRP A 141 -0.89 11.42 -2.21
CA TRP A 141 -0.60 10.07 -2.68
C TRP A 141 0.87 9.96 -3.09
N ARG A 142 1.58 8.97 -2.56
CA ARG A 142 2.96 8.65 -2.92
C ARG A 142 3.02 7.26 -3.54
N MET A 143 3.55 7.18 -4.76
CA MET A 143 3.77 5.95 -5.50
C MET A 143 5.26 5.64 -5.56
N ILE A 144 5.67 4.50 -5.00
CA ILE A 144 7.07 4.05 -4.96
C ILE A 144 7.22 2.85 -5.88
N PHE A 145 8.21 2.90 -6.79
CA PHE A 145 8.39 1.85 -7.78
C PHE A 145 9.85 1.76 -8.24
N GLY A 146 10.20 0.58 -8.77
CA GLY A 146 11.43 0.38 -9.51
C GLY A 146 11.34 1.06 -10.86
N LEU A 147 12.35 1.84 -11.23
CA LEU A 147 12.42 2.49 -12.52
C LEU A 147 12.79 1.46 -13.61
N SER A 148 11.92 1.32 -14.60
CA SER A 148 12.06 0.43 -15.76
C SER A 148 11.28 1.02 -16.93
N THR A 149 11.47 0.50 -18.14
CA THR A 149 10.68 0.92 -19.32
C THR A 149 9.19 0.78 -19.04
N TYR A 150 8.79 -0.34 -18.43
CA TYR A 150 7.41 -0.60 -18.00
C TYR A 150 6.85 0.45 -17.03
N SER A 151 7.61 0.84 -16.01
CA SER A 151 7.12 1.84 -15.05
C SER A 151 7.13 3.25 -15.63
N LEU A 152 8.05 3.56 -16.56
CA LEU A 152 8.01 4.82 -17.31
C LEU A 152 6.78 4.91 -18.22
N GLU A 153 6.44 3.87 -18.96
CA GLU A 153 5.21 3.84 -19.78
C GLU A 153 3.96 4.06 -18.93
N ARG A 154 3.87 3.41 -17.76
CA ARG A 154 2.78 3.65 -16.81
C ARG A 154 2.77 5.09 -16.30
N LEU A 155 3.94 5.67 -16.05
CA LEU A 155 4.02 7.05 -15.58
C LEU A 155 3.57 8.05 -16.66
N ARG A 156 3.90 7.80 -17.92
CA ARG A 156 3.37 8.56 -19.07
C ARG A 156 1.85 8.50 -19.12
N THR A 157 1.24 7.33 -18.93
CA THR A 157 -0.23 7.24 -18.87
C THR A 157 -0.85 8.06 -17.73
N TRP A 158 -0.12 8.28 -16.63
CA TRP A 158 -0.58 9.14 -15.53
C TRP A 158 -0.54 10.64 -15.86
N GLN A 159 0.17 11.04 -16.91
CA GLN A 159 0.28 12.43 -17.34
C GLN A 159 -0.83 12.86 -18.29
N GLY A 160 -1.59 11.92 -18.86
CA GLY A 160 -2.55 12.23 -19.90
C GLY A 160 -1.84 12.77 -21.15
N ASP A 161 -2.35 13.86 -21.73
CA ASP A 161 -1.87 14.44 -22.99
C ASP A 161 -0.64 15.35 -22.83
N ALA A 162 0.00 15.36 -21.66
CA ALA A 162 1.12 16.24 -21.41
C ALA A 162 2.36 15.79 -22.23
N GLN A 163 2.92 16.69 -23.04
CA GLN A 163 4.12 16.44 -23.88
C GLN A 163 5.42 16.49 -23.06
N TRP A 164 5.76 15.42 -22.33
CA TRP A 164 6.93 15.36 -21.43
C TRP A 164 7.91 14.24 -21.82
N ASP A 165 7.73 13.63 -22.99
CA ASP A 165 8.50 12.46 -23.42
C ASP A 165 10.01 12.69 -23.42
N GLU A 166 10.44 13.93 -23.71
CA GLU A 166 11.84 14.35 -23.73
C GLU A 166 12.44 14.60 -22.33
N LEU A 167 11.60 14.80 -21.30
CA LEU A 167 12.05 15.11 -19.94
C LEU A 167 12.36 13.84 -19.13
N TYR A 168 11.81 12.71 -19.54
CA TYR A 168 12.01 11.43 -18.86
C TYR A 168 13.43 10.91 -19.00
N PRO A 169 13.94 10.17 -18.00
CA PRO A 169 15.23 9.54 -18.12
C PRO A 169 15.22 8.51 -19.25
N SER A 170 16.30 8.49 -20.03
CA SER A 170 16.57 7.39 -20.96
C SER A 170 17.01 6.16 -20.18
N LEU A 171 16.49 4.98 -20.57
CA LEU A 171 16.79 3.68 -19.97
C LEU A 171 17.53 2.78 -20.95
N ALA A 172 18.65 3.25 -21.51
CA ALA A 172 19.49 2.46 -22.40
C ALA A 172 20.28 1.33 -21.68
N SER A 173 20.41 1.40 -20.35
CA SER A 173 21.03 0.38 -19.49
C SER A 173 20.25 0.22 -18.17
N TRP A 174 20.76 -0.55 -17.21
CA TRP A 174 20.15 -0.68 -15.88
C TRP A 174 20.13 0.63 -15.08
N GLU A 175 20.91 1.64 -15.49
CA GLU A 175 20.96 2.96 -14.86
C GLU A 175 20.18 4.00 -15.68
N PRO A 176 19.27 4.79 -15.06
CA PRO A 176 18.66 5.91 -15.73
C PRO A 176 19.68 7.01 -16.05
N GLN A 177 19.53 7.63 -17.20
CA GLN A 177 20.28 8.84 -17.57
C GLN A 177 19.33 10.05 -17.70
N PRO A 178 19.56 11.14 -16.94
CA PRO A 178 20.60 11.32 -15.93
C PRO A 178 20.38 10.42 -14.70
N ARG A 179 21.47 10.14 -13.96
CA ARG A 179 21.49 9.29 -12.76
C ARG A 179 20.51 9.72 -11.68
N ARG A 180 20.17 11.00 -11.62
CA ARG A 180 19.14 11.53 -10.73
C ARG A 180 18.42 12.65 -11.46
N GLY A 181 17.16 12.85 -11.14
CA GLY A 181 16.41 13.98 -11.66
C GLY A 181 15.09 14.14 -10.95
N ASN A 182 14.48 15.29 -11.23
CA ASN A 182 13.15 15.62 -10.78
C ASN A 182 12.39 16.24 -11.96
N ILE A 183 11.09 16.02 -11.96
CA ILE A 183 10.14 16.58 -12.90
C ILE A 183 8.93 17.00 -12.07
N LEU A 184 8.52 18.26 -12.20
CA LEU A 184 7.37 18.81 -11.48
C LEU A 184 6.33 19.26 -12.50
N TYR A 185 5.11 18.75 -12.39
CA TYR A 185 3.94 19.16 -13.13
C TYR A 185 2.91 19.73 -12.16
N GLU A 186 2.29 20.82 -12.54
CA GLU A 186 1.24 21.49 -11.78
C GLU A 186 0.10 21.84 -12.73
N ASP A 187 -1.12 21.51 -12.33
CA ASP A 187 -2.34 22.00 -12.95
C ASP A 187 -3.23 22.67 -11.89
N GLU A 188 -4.44 23.07 -12.30
CA GLU A 188 -5.39 23.79 -11.43
C GLU A 188 -5.74 23.00 -10.14
N TYR A 189 -5.69 21.67 -10.15
CA TYR A 189 -6.21 20.81 -9.07
C TYR A 189 -5.14 19.96 -8.39
N MET A 190 -4.00 19.74 -9.04
CA MET A 190 -2.96 18.84 -8.54
C MET A 190 -1.55 19.22 -8.95
N VAL A 191 -0.61 18.89 -8.06
CA VAL A 191 0.82 18.92 -8.30
C VAL A 191 1.35 17.49 -8.31
N LYS A 192 1.97 17.09 -9.43
CA LYS A 192 2.66 15.80 -9.60
C LYS A 192 4.16 16.03 -9.62
N GLN A 193 4.88 15.41 -8.70
CA GLN A 193 6.33 15.45 -8.64
C GLN A 193 6.90 14.04 -8.87
N PHE A 194 7.62 13.86 -9.97
CA PHE A 194 8.37 12.64 -10.25
C PHE A 194 9.85 12.84 -9.88
N LEU A 195 10.39 11.89 -9.12
CA LEU A 195 11.77 11.88 -8.61
C LEU A 195 12.39 10.51 -8.92
N TRP A 196 13.62 10.50 -9.43
CA TRP A 196 14.38 9.26 -9.63
C TRP A 196 15.84 9.38 -9.20
N THR A 197 16.45 8.22 -8.95
CA THR A 197 17.83 8.09 -8.52
C THR A 197 18.50 6.90 -9.20
N SER A 198 19.84 6.82 -9.11
CA SER A 198 20.66 5.89 -9.90
C SER A 198 20.51 4.43 -9.49
N ARG A 199 19.87 4.16 -8.34
CA ARG A 199 19.63 2.80 -7.82
C ARG A 199 18.30 2.22 -8.30
N SER A 200 17.85 2.63 -9.49
CA SER A 200 16.56 2.25 -10.08
C SER A 200 15.37 2.51 -9.16
N PHE A 201 15.47 3.47 -8.24
CA PHE A 201 14.40 3.86 -7.33
C PHE A 201 13.73 5.12 -7.86
N ALA A 202 12.40 5.06 -7.94
CA ALA A 202 11.56 6.14 -8.40
C ALA A 202 10.39 6.39 -7.44
N LEU A 203 10.01 7.66 -7.35
CA LEU A 203 8.89 8.15 -6.56
C LEU A 203 8.06 9.11 -7.39
N LEU A 204 6.78 8.85 -7.53
CA LEU A 204 5.79 9.84 -7.95
C LEU A 204 5.02 10.31 -6.72
N ARG A 205 4.97 11.61 -6.49
CA ARG A 205 4.15 12.25 -5.47
C ARG A 205 3.04 13.03 -6.15
N VAL A 206 1.80 12.83 -5.71
CA VAL A 206 0.63 13.62 -6.12
C VAL A 206 0.11 14.34 -4.88
N THR A 207 -0.01 15.65 -4.99
CA THR A 207 -0.59 16.56 -3.99
C THR A 207 -1.70 17.38 -4.64
N TRP A 208 -2.63 17.87 -3.83
CA TRP A 208 -3.82 18.60 -4.29
C TRP A 208 -3.75 20.06 -3.87
N THR A 209 -4.23 20.97 -4.72
CA THR A 209 -4.28 22.42 -4.49
C THR A 209 -5.59 22.88 -3.82
#